data_AF-A0A602MV44-F1
#
_entry.id   AF-A0A602MV44-F1
#
_cell.length_a   1.000
_cell.length_b   1.000
_cell.length_c   1.000
_cell.angle_alpha   90.00
_cell.angle_beta   90.00
_cell.angle_gamma   90.00
#
_symmetry.space_group_name_H-M   'P 1'
#
loop_
_entity.id
_entity.type
_entity.pdbx_description
1 polymer ?
#
loop_
_entity_poly.entity_id
_entity_poly.type
_entity_poly.pdbx_seq_one_letter_code
_entity_poly.pdbx_strand_id
1 'polypeptide(L)'
;MDKNLMLGGLLLLLFVIYPLLFRKKNRHAKKQQSAARIIETINSMDNPAQKIAYLRKVDPYAFEELVMTLLQRKGFVIGRNKRYSGDGGLDGRFEHNRKLWLIQAKRYSHRIKQEHVSAFASLLKENNCSGGIFVHTGTTPASVRDYVKTCSSPQIEIISGDRLLNLFDSSLKLKF
;
A
#
# COMPACT_ATOMS: atom_id res chain seq x y z
N MET A 1 -5.47 -14.92 -55.51
CA MET A 1 -4.84 -14.59 -54.21
C MET A 1 -5.31 -15.63 -53.22
N ASP A 2 -4.41 -16.47 -52.74
CA ASP A 2 -4.78 -17.69 -51.99
C ASP A 2 -5.52 -17.34 -50.71
N LYS A 3 -6.69 -17.96 -50.52
CA LYS A 3 -7.55 -17.77 -49.33
C LYS A 3 -6.79 -18.09 -48.04
N ASN A 4 -5.85 -19.03 -48.08
CA ASN A 4 -5.00 -19.40 -46.95
C ASN A 4 -3.98 -18.31 -46.61
N LEU A 5 -3.45 -17.60 -47.62
CA LEU A 5 -2.53 -16.48 -47.42
C LEU A 5 -3.25 -15.27 -46.80
N MET A 6 -4.49 -15.02 -47.23
CA MET A 6 -5.35 -13.98 -46.66
C MET A 6 -5.79 -14.29 -45.22
N LEU A 7 -6.15 -15.56 -44.94
CA LEU A 7 -6.54 -15.99 -43.59
C LEU A 7 -5.36 -15.92 -42.61
N GLY A 8 -4.16 -16.30 -43.05
CA GLY A 8 -2.93 -16.17 -42.28
C GLY A 8 -2.59 -14.71 -41.95
N GLY A 9 -2.73 -13.80 -42.91
CA GLY A 9 -2.53 -12.36 -42.70
C GLY A 9 -3.53 -11.76 -41.69
N LEU A 10 -4.80 -12.18 -41.75
CA LEU A 10 -5.84 -11.71 -40.83
C LEU A 10 -5.60 -12.19 -39.39
N LEU A 11 -5.20 -13.45 -39.22
CA LEU A 11 -4.84 -14.02 -37.93
C LEU A 11 -3.62 -13.33 -37.33
N LEU A 12 -2.61 -13.00 -38.14
CA LEU A 12 -1.40 -12.31 -37.69
C LEU A 12 -1.70 -10.87 -37.29
N LEU A 13 -2.56 -10.17 -38.05
CA LEU A 13 -3.08 -8.85 -37.66
C LEU A 13 -3.85 -8.91 -36.35
N LEU A 14 -4.73 -9.89 -36.15
CA LEU A 14 -5.42 -10.09 -34.87
C LEU A 14 -4.41 -10.37 -33.74
N PHE A 15 -3.39 -11.20 -33.96
CA PHE A 15 -2.39 -11.53 -32.94
C PHE A 15 -1.51 -10.34 -32.53
N VAL A 16 -1.30 -9.38 -33.43
CA VAL A 16 -0.53 -8.15 -33.17
C VAL A 16 -1.42 -7.03 -32.61
N ILE A 17 -2.58 -6.80 -33.21
CA ILE A 17 -3.49 -5.71 -32.87
C ILE A 17 -4.26 -6.01 -31.59
N TYR A 18 -4.67 -7.26 -31.34
CA TYR A 18 -5.40 -7.63 -30.13
C TYR A 18 -4.63 -7.32 -28.82
N PRO A 19 -3.36 -7.72 -28.62
CA PRO A 19 -2.63 -7.34 -27.40
C PRO A 19 -2.31 -5.84 -27.32
N LEU A 20 -2.29 -5.12 -28.45
CA LEU A 20 -2.14 -3.65 -28.48
C LEU A 20 -3.45 -2.94 -28.05
N LEU A 21 -4.61 -3.39 -28.53
CA LEU A 21 -5.93 -2.85 -28.18
C LEU A 21 -6.41 -3.31 -26.79
N PHE A 22 -6.11 -4.55 -26.42
CA PHE A 22 -6.48 -5.18 -25.15
C PHE A 22 -5.30 -5.27 -24.18
N ARG A 23 -4.36 -4.33 -24.27
CA ARG A 23 -3.25 -4.20 -23.32
C ARG A 23 -3.83 -4.00 -21.92
N LYS A 24 -3.76 -5.05 -21.09
CA LYS A 24 -4.35 -5.12 -19.75
C LYS A 24 -4.05 -3.82 -18.99
N LYS A 25 -5.08 -2.99 -18.76
CA LYS A 25 -4.98 -1.74 -17.99
C LYS A 25 -4.16 -2.02 -16.73
N ASN A 26 -3.03 -1.33 -16.61
CA ASN A 26 -2.08 -1.56 -15.54
C ASN A 26 -2.83 -1.46 -14.19
N ARG A 27 -2.98 -2.57 -13.47
CA ARG A 27 -3.77 -2.63 -12.22
C ARG A 27 -3.28 -1.57 -11.23
N HIS A 28 -1.98 -1.27 -11.25
CA HIS A 28 -1.37 -0.21 -10.46
C HIS A 28 -1.91 1.18 -10.81
N ALA A 29 -2.02 1.52 -12.10
CA ALA A 29 -2.55 2.82 -12.52
C ALA A 29 -4.00 3.03 -12.05
N LYS A 30 -4.83 1.97 -12.10
CA LYS A 30 -6.21 2.04 -11.57
C LYS A 30 -6.21 2.31 -10.05
N LYS A 31 -5.34 1.65 -9.29
CA LYS A 31 -5.27 1.84 -7.83
C LYS A 31 -4.68 3.19 -7.45
N GLN A 32 -3.73 3.72 -8.21
CA GLN A 32 -3.22 5.09 -8.04
C GLN A 32 -4.33 6.11 -8.26
N GLN A 33 -5.19 5.91 -9.27
CA GLN A 33 -6.36 6.74 -9.46
C GLN A 33 -7.36 6.61 -8.30
N SER A 34 -7.57 5.41 -7.77
CA SER A 34 -8.38 5.22 -6.55
C SER A 34 -7.80 5.98 -5.36
N ALA A 35 -6.49 5.90 -5.13
CA ALA A 35 -5.80 6.61 -4.07
C ALA A 35 -6.00 8.13 -4.20
N ALA A 36 -5.86 8.69 -5.40
CA ALA A 36 -6.10 10.12 -5.64
C ALA A 36 -7.53 10.54 -5.26
N ARG A 37 -8.54 9.78 -5.68
CA ARG A 37 -9.96 10.04 -5.33
C ARG A 37 -10.23 9.93 -3.84
N ILE A 38 -9.62 8.94 -3.17
CA ILE A 38 -9.74 8.79 -1.72
C ILE A 38 -9.16 10.02 -1.01
N ILE A 39 -8.01 10.53 -1.44
CA ILE A 39 -7.40 11.73 -0.85
C ILE A 39 -8.32 12.94 -0.99
N GLU A 40 -8.89 13.16 -2.18
CA GLU A 40 -9.87 14.23 -2.41
C GLU A 40 -11.08 14.10 -1.49
N THR A 41 -11.65 12.89 -1.38
CA THR A 41 -12.82 12.63 -0.53
C THR A 41 -12.49 12.84 0.96
N ILE A 42 -11.31 12.43 1.41
CA ILE A 42 -10.88 12.63 2.80
C ILE A 42 -10.61 14.11 3.11
N ASN A 43 -10.09 14.86 2.16
CA ASN A 43 -9.83 16.29 2.31
C ASN A 43 -11.11 17.13 2.32
N SER A 44 -12.21 16.64 1.72
CA SER A 44 -13.52 17.30 1.78
C SER A 44 -14.32 16.98 3.05
N MET A 45 -13.78 16.16 3.96
CA MET A 45 -14.39 15.88 5.26
C MET A 45 -13.65 16.65 6.36
N ASP A 46 -14.38 17.15 7.36
CA ASP A 46 -13.75 17.77 8.53
C ASP A 46 -13.58 16.78 9.69
N ASN A 47 -14.58 15.92 9.91
CA ASN A 47 -14.63 15.06 11.09
C ASN A 47 -13.64 13.87 11.00
N PRO A 48 -12.67 13.73 11.94
CA PRO A 48 -11.70 12.64 11.94
C PRO A 48 -12.32 11.24 12.02
N ALA A 49 -13.38 11.06 12.80
CA ALA A 49 -14.05 9.77 12.94
C ALA A 49 -14.73 9.34 11.63
N GLN A 50 -15.34 10.28 10.90
CA GLN A 50 -15.90 10.03 9.57
C GLN A 50 -14.82 9.63 8.57
N LYS A 51 -13.66 10.30 8.58
CA LYS A 51 -12.50 9.94 7.74
C LYS A 51 -12.07 8.49 7.97
N ILE A 52 -11.88 8.09 9.24
CA ILE A 52 -11.53 6.71 9.57
C ILE A 52 -12.63 5.72 9.15
N ALA A 53 -13.90 6.06 9.38
CA ALA A 53 -15.02 5.21 8.97
C ALA A 53 -15.07 5.01 7.45
N TYR A 54 -14.77 6.05 6.66
CA TYR A 54 -14.63 5.95 5.21
C TYR A 54 -13.47 5.04 4.81
N LEU A 55 -12.27 5.23 5.40
CA LEU A 55 -11.10 4.40 5.09
C LEU A 55 -11.34 2.91 5.40
N ARG A 56 -12.16 2.60 6.39
CA ARG A 56 -12.59 1.22 6.68
C ARG A 56 -13.47 0.59 5.61
N LYS A 57 -14.07 1.36 4.70
CA LYS A 57 -14.92 0.88 3.59
C LYS A 57 -14.18 0.81 2.25
N VAL A 58 -13.01 1.41 2.16
CA VAL A 58 -12.17 1.39 0.95
C VAL A 58 -11.71 -0.05 0.64
N ASP A 59 -11.52 -0.36 -0.64
CA ASP A 59 -10.92 -1.62 -1.07
C ASP A 59 -9.51 -1.82 -0.44
N PRO A 60 -9.15 -3.01 0.08
CA PRO A 60 -7.86 -3.23 0.74
C PRO A 60 -6.65 -2.82 -0.10
N TYR A 61 -6.61 -3.20 -1.38
CA TYR A 61 -5.50 -2.84 -2.28
C TYR A 61 -5.46 -1.33 -2.60
N ALA A 62 -6.61 -0.67 -2.62
CA ALA A 62 -6.67 0.79 -2.75
C ALA A 62 -6.16 1.48 -1.47
N PHE A 63 -6.36 0.89 -0.29
CA PHE A 63 -5.78 1.39 0.96
C PHE A 63 -4.26 1.22 0.99
N GLU A 64 -3.73 0.08 0.54
CA GLU A 64 -2.28 -0.13 0.39
C GLU A 64 -1.65 0.93 -0.53
N GLU A 65 -2.23 1.12 -1.72
CA GLU A 65 -1.77 2.13 -2.67
C GLU A 65 -1.92 3.56 -2.14
N LEU A 66 -2.98 3.84 -1.38
CA LEU A 66 -3.19 5.13 -0.71
C LEU A 66 -2.04 5.44 0.24
N VAL A 67 -1.68 4.51 1.12
CA VAL A 67 -0.58 4.70 2.08
C VAL A 67 0.73 5.01 1.35
N MET A 68 1.07 4.21 0.33
CA MET A 68 2.26 4.45 -0.49
C MET A 68 2.22 5.82 -1.18
N THR A 69 1.06 6.20 -1.73
CA THR A 69 0.87 7.49 -2.40
C THR A 69 1.03 8.66 -1.42
N LEU A 70 0.48 8.55 -0.21
CA LEU A 70 0.61 9.57 0.83
C LEU A 70 2.08 9.74 1.23
N LEU A 71 2.80 8.65 1.52
CA LEU A 71 4.23 8.73 1.84
C LEU A 71 5.05 9.34 0.70
N GLN A 72 4.74 8.99 -0.54
CA GLN A 72 5.37 9.62 -1.70
C GLN A 72 5.11 11.14 -1.74
N ARG A 73 3.88 11.58 -1.46
CA ARG A 73 3.55 13.02 -1.34
C ARG A 73 4.27 13.71 -0.17
N LYS A 74 4.68 12.95 0.86
CA LYS A 74 5.53 13.45 1.95
C LYS A 74 7.03 13.49 1.59
N GLY A 75 7.41 13.11 0.37
CA GLY A 75 8.77 13.19 -0.14
C GLY A 75 9.58 11.89 -0.05
N PHE A 76 8.98 10.78 0.39
CA PHE A 76 9.67 9.49 0.39
C PHE A 76 9.73 8.89 -1.01
N VAL A 77 10.88 8.33 -1.38
CA VAL A 77 11.02 7.54 -2.61
C VAL A 77 10.48 6.14 -2.34
N ILE A 78 9.31 5.81 -2.93
CA ILE A 78 8.60 4.56 -2.67
C ILE A 78 8.88 3.52 -3.77
N GLY A 79 9.44 2.39 -3.37
CA GLY A 79 9.45 1.17 -4.17
C GLY A 79 8.13 0.42 -4.00
N ARG A 80 7.29 0.40 -5.05
CA ARG A 80 6.05 -0.39 -5.08
C ARG A 80 6.34 -1.81 -5.54
N ASN A 81 5.67 -2.79 -4.95
CA ASN A 81 5.77 -4.16 -5.39
C ASN A 81 5.12 -4.37 -6.77
N LYS A 82 5.72 -5.24 -7.60
CA LYS A 82 5.26 -5.50 -8.98
C LYS A 82 3.90 -6.22 -9.03
N ARG A 83 3.48 -6.83 -7.92
CA ARG A 83 2.22 -7.53 -7.76
C ARG A 83 1.61 -7.14 -6.42
N TYR A 84 0.29 -6.97 -6.40
CA TYR A 84 -0.48 -6.76 -5.15
C TYR A 84 -0.71 -8.05 -4.36
N SER A 85 -0.25 -9.20 -4.86
CA SER A 85 -0.50 -10.51 -4.26
C SER A 85 0.70 -11.43 -4.46
N GLY A 86 1.08 -12.18 -3.41
CA GLY A 86 2.14 -13.19 -3.47
C GLY A 86 3.44 -12.81 -2.73
N ASP A 87 3.53 -11.59 -2.20
CA ASP A 87 4.79 -11.06 -1.62
C ASP A 87 4.84 -11.24 -0.09
N GLY A 88 4.17 -12.26 0.45
CA GLY A 88 4.15 -12.54 1.90
C GLY A 88 3.46 -11.47 2.77
N GLY A 89 2.83 -10.46 2.15
CA GLY A 89 2.17 -9.35 2.84
C GLY A 89 2.98 -8.04 2.86
N LEU A 90 4.10 -7.96 2.13
CA LEU A 90 4.79 -6.69 1.88
C LEU A 90 4.04 -5.88 0.81
N ASP A 91 3.79 -4.60 1.08
CA ASP A 91 3.09 -3.73 0.13
C ASP A 91 4.05 -2.80 -0.62
N GLY A 92 5.06 -2.31 0.10
CA GLY A 92 6.08 -1.44 -0.48
C GLY A 92 7.30 -1.28 0.42
N ARG A 93 8.24 -0.46 -0.04
CA ARG A 93 9.48 -0.14 0.65
C ARG A 93 9.91 1.29 0.41
N PHE A 94 10.71 1.83 1.32
CA PHE A 94 11.27 3.16 1.19
C PHE A 94 12.61 3.24 1.92
N GLU A 95 13.36 4.29 1.67
CA GLU A 95 14.59 4.57 2.42
C GLU A 95 14.29 5.57 3.54
N HIS A 96 14.80 5.28 4.73
CA HIS A 96 14.83 6.21 5.85
C HIS A 96 16.19 6.14 6.55
N ASN A 97 16.83 7.30 6.74
CA ASN A 97 18.19 7.41 7.28
C ASN A 97 19.21 6.51 6.56
N ARG A 98 19.14 6.44 5.22
CA ARG A 98 19.99 5.57 4.36
C ARG A 98 19.85 4.07 4.63
N LYS A 99 18.75 3.65 5.25
CA LYS A 99 18.46 2.25 5.53
C LYS A 99 17.13 1.85 4.88
N LEU A 100 17.03 0.58 4.49
CA LEU A 100 15.81 0.03 3.93
C LEU A 100 14.73 -0.13 5.01
N TRP A 101 13.54 0.37 4.71
CA TRP A 101 12.33 0.21 5.50
C TRP A 101 11.22 -0.42 4.67
N LEU A 102 10.42 -1.29 5.30
CA LEU A 102 9.27 -1.92 4.66
C LEU A 102 7.95 -1.27 5.08
N ILE A 103 6.96 -1.40 4.22
CA ILE A 103 5.61 -0.91 4.42
C ILE A 103 4.67 -2.11 4.41
N GLN A 104 3.87 -2.23 5.46
CA GLN A 104 2.66 -3.04 5.43
C GLN A 104 1.46 -2.19 5.84
N ALA A 105 0.42 -2.19 5.03
CA ALA A 105 -0.80 -1.42 5.16
C ALA A 105 -2.00 -2.39 5.17
N LYS A 106 -2.78 -2.37 6.25
CA LYS A 106 -3.95 -3.25 6.38
C LYS A 106 -5.20 -2.47 6.79
N ARG A 107 -6.26 -2.63 6.01
CA ARG A 107 -7.59 -2.16 6.37
C ARG A 107 -8.24 -3.12 7.37
N TYR A 108 -8.57 -2.61 8.56
CA TYR A 108 -9.33 -3.33 9.59
C TYR A 108 -10.62 -2.61 9.94
N SER A 109 -11.68 -3.38 10.14
CA SER A 109 -12.94 -2.85 10.69
C SER A 109 -12.88 -2.66 12.21
N HIS A 110 -12.03 -3.42 12.92
CA HIS A 110 -11.93 -3.45 14.38
C HIS A 110 -10.47 -3.38 14.85
N ARG A 111 -10.15 -3.98 16.00
CA ARG A 111 -8.79 -4.09 16.51
C ARG A 111 -7.89 -4.91 15.58
N ILE A 112 -6.61 -4.53 15.50
CA ILE A 112 -5.61 -5.33 14.81
C ILE A 112 -5.24 -6.58 15.63
N LYS A 113 -4.67 -7.57 14.94
CA LYS A 113 -4.19 -8.80 15.56
C LYS A 113 -2.68 -8.77 15.72
N GLN A 114 -2.18 -9.22 16.87
CA GLN A 114 -0.74 -9.32 17.13
C GLN A 114 -0.04 -10.22 16.13
N GLU A 115 -0.69 -11.32 15.71
CA GLU A 115 -0.16 -12.27 14.72
C GLU A 115 0.29 -11.60 13.41
N HIS A 116 -0.41 -10.55 12.97
CA HIS A 116 -0.05 -9.83 11.75
C HIS A 116 1.15 -8.90 11.96
N VAL A 117 1.32 -8.34 13.16
CA VAL A 117 2.47 -7.50 13.49
C VAL A 117 3.71 -8.35 13.73
N SER A 118 3.56 -9.53 14.34
CA SER A 118 4.68 -10.47 14.49
C SER A 118 5.12 -11.06 13.15
N ALA A 119 4.18 -11.35 12.25
CA ALA A 119 4.52 -11.77 10.88
C ALA A 119 5.29 -10.65 10.15
N PHE A 120 4.88 -9.40 10.30
CA PHE A 120 5.63 -8.25 9.78
C PHE A 120 7.04 -8.17 10.37
N ALA A 121 7.19 -8.36 11.68
CA ALA A 121 8.49 -8.38 12.35
C ALA A 121 9.43 -9.46 11.76
N SER A 122 8.91 -10.65 11.46
CA SER A 122 9.68 -11.71 10.79
C SER A 122 10.13 -11.28 9.40
N LEU A 123 9.25 -10.69 8.59
CA LEU A 123 9.59 -10.17 7.27
C LEU A 123 10.69 -9.09 7.33
N LEU A 124 10.64 -8.19 8.31
CA LEU A 124 11.69 -7.19 8.50
C LEU A 124 13.06 -7.83 8.78
N LYS A 125 13.09 -8.88 9.60
CA LYS A 125 14.31 -9.63 9.92
C LYS A 125 14.84 -10.40 8.70
N GLU A 126 13.96 -11.11 8.01
CA GLU A 126 14.29 -11.87 6.79
C GLU A 126 14.88 -10.97 5.69
N ASN A 127 14.42 -9.73 5.60
CA ASN A 127 14.89 -8.75 4.62
C ASN A 127 16.02 -7.85 5.15
N ASN A 128 16.61 -8.15 6.31
CA ASN A 128 17.67 -7.37 6.95
C ASN A 128 17.38 -5.85 7.01
N CYS A 129 16.11 -5.49 7.22
CA CYS A 129 15.67 -4.11 7.28
C CYS A 129 16.01 -3.50 8.65
N SER A 130 16.14 -2.18 8.72
CA SER A 130 16.34 -1.50 10.02
C SER A 130 15.04 -1.16 10.72
N GLY A 131 13.95 -1.09 9.97
CA GLY A 131 12.62 -0.93 10.52
C GLY A 131 11.55 -1.06 9.46
N GLY A 132 10.31 -0.83 9.87
CA GLY A 132 9.17 -0.78 8.98
C GLY A 132 7.98 -0.10 9.62
N ILE A 133 7.03 0.29 8.77
CA ILE A 133 5.77 0.88 9.21
C ILE A 133 4.64 -0.12 9.01
N PHE A 134 3.83 -0.29 10.06
CA PHE A 134 2.60 -1.06 9.99
C PHE A 134 1.41 -0.10 10.11
N VAL A 135 0.78 0.18 8.97
CA VAL A 135 -0.26 1.19 8.80
C VAL A 135 -1.64 0.53 8.84
N HIS A 136 -2.59 1.04 9.63
CA HIS A 136 -3.92 0.43 9.72
C HIS A 136 -5.06 1.37 10.08
N THR A 137 -6.29 0.99 9.71
CA THR A 137 -7.54 1.71 10.05
C THR A 137 -8.21 1.22 11.35
N GLY A 138 -7.69 0.14 11.94
CA GLY A 138 -8.19 -0.45 13.19
C GLY A 138 -7.73 0.28 14.44
N THR A 139 -8.02 -0.30 15.62
CA THR A 139 -7.42 0.11 16.90
C THR A 139 -6.25 -0.79 17.27
N THR A 140 -5.25 -0.24 17.96
CA THR A 140 -4.10 -0.99 18.46
C THR A 140 -4.38 -1.45 19.90
N PRO A 141 -4.48 -2.75 20.19
CA PRO A 141 -4.58 -3.24 21.57
C PRO A 141 -3.32 -2.95 22.40
N ALA A 142 -3.44 -2.96 23.73
CA ALA A 142 -2.28 -2.83 24.63
C ALA A 142 -1.24 -3.92 24.38
N SER A 143 -1.68 -5.18 24.24
CA SER A 143 -0.80 -6.32 23.94
C SER A 143 0.05 -6.10 22.69
N VAL A 144 -0.51 -5.49 21.64
CA VAL A 144 0.24 -5.18 20.41
C VAL A 144 1.23 -4.04 20.62
N ARG A 145 0.85 -3.00 21.39
CA ARG A 145 1.79 -1.93 21.74
C ARG A 145 2.96 -2.48 22.55
N ASP A 146 2.70 -3.36 23.50
CA ASP A 146 3.74 -3.93 24.36
C ASP A 146 4.64 -4.89 23.57
N TYR A 147 4.07 -5.69 22.66
CA TYR A 147 4.87 -6.47 21.71
C TYR A 147 5.78 -5.61 20.83
N VAL A 148 5.29 -4.49 20.30
CA VAL A 148 6.11 -3.58 19.49
C VAL A 148 7.27 -2.99 20.30
N LYS A 149 7.04 -2.66 21.58
CA LYS A 149 8.11 -2.15 22.47
C LYS A 149 9.22 -3.17 22.72
N THR A 150 8.94 -4.48 22.67
CA THR A 150 9.99 -5.50 22.81
C THR A 150 10.78 -5.72 21.53
N CYS A 151 10.33 -5.16 20.39
CA CYS A 151 11.01 -5.23 19.10
C CYS A 151 12.01 -4.08 18.95
N SER A 152 13.17 -4.19 19.59
CA SER A 152 14.20 -3.13 19.57
C SER A 152 14.92 -2.99 18.22
N SER A 153 15.05 -4.08 17.46
CA SER A 153 15.61 -4.10 16.10
C SER A 153 15.18 -5.38 15.39
N PRO A 154 14.55 -5.31 14.19
CA PRO A 154 14.15 -4.10 13.47
C PRO A 154 13.01 -3.33 14.15
N GLN A 155 13.03 -1.99 14.06
CA GLN A 155 12.01 -1.12 14.65
C GLN A 155 10.67 -1.26 13.92
N ILE A 156 9.55 -1.27 14.65
CA ILE A 156 8.20 -1.30 14.07
C ILE A 156 7.44 -0.05 14.49
N GLU A 157 7.02 0.74 13.50
CA GLU A 157 6.20 1.93 13.71
C GLU A 157 4.73 1.66 13.39
N ILE A 158 3.86 1.78 14.40
CA ILE A 158 2.41 1.65 14.21
C ILE A 158 1.81 3.01 13.81
N ILE A 159 1.24 3.08 12.60
CA ILE A 159 0.55 4.28 12.11
C ILE A 159 -0.94 4.00 12.00
N SER A 160 -1.73 4.57 12.91
CA SER A 160 -3.18 4.42 12.97
C SER A 160 -3.85 5.64 13.59
N GLY A 161 -5.19 5.72 13.51
CA GLY A 161 -5.95 6.84 14.04
C GLY A 161 -5.44 8.18 13.51
N ASP A 162 -5.14 9.11 14.41
CA ASP A 162 -4.65 10.45 14.04
C ASP A 162 -3.30 10.39 13.31
N ARG A 163 -2.39 9.46 13.65
CA ARG A 163 -1.13 9.30 12.91
C ARG A 163 -1.38 8.93 11.44
N LEU A 164 -2.42 8.14 11.16
CA LEU A 164 -2.83 7.82 9.79
C LEU A 164 -3.42 9.05 9.09
N LEU A 165 -4.28 9.81 9.76
CA LEU A 165 -4.86 11.02 9.18
C LEU A 165 -3.81 12.12 8.92
N ASN A 166 -2.79 12.21 9.76
CA ASN A 166 -1.66 13.12 9.57
C ASN A 166 -0.84 12.82 8.30
N LEU A 167 -0.98 11.63 7.70
CA LEU A 167 -0.35 11.34 6.41
C LEU A 167 -0.95 12.17 5.26
N PHE A 168 -2.19 12.63 5.39
CA PHE A 168 -2.88 13.45 4.39
C PHE A 168 -2.40 14.90 4.40
N ASP A 169 -1.87 15.37 5.53
CA ASP A 169 -1.28 16.68 5.66
C ASP A 169 0.20 16.66 5.25
N SER A 170 0.51 17.25 4.09
CA SER A 170 1.89 17.34 3.60
C SER A 170 2.80 18.20 4.48
N SER A 171 2.26 19.16 5.24
CA SER A 171 3.02 20.08 6.08
C SER A 171 3.58 19.43 7.35
N LEU A 172 2.92 18.38 7.85
CA LEU A 172 3.36 17.66 9.04
C LEU A 172 4.56 16.76 8.72
N LYS A 173 5.65 16.87 9.46
CA LYS A 173 6.77 15.93 9.30
C LYS A 173 6.41 14.58 9.90
N LEU A 174 6.62 13.52 9.12
CA LEU A 174 6.47 12.16 9.62
C LEU A 174 7.68 11.81 10.49
N LYS A 175 7.41 11.36 11.72
CA LYS A 175 8.42 10.87 12.66
C LYS A 175 8.23 9.36 12.80
N PHE A 176 9.34 8.66 12.61
CA PHE A 176 9.50 7.25 12.90
C PHE A 176 10.35 7.12 14.15
#